data_AF-A0A1W6SSB9-F1
#
_entry.id   AF-A0A1W6SSB9-F1
#
_cell.length_a   1.000
_cell.length_b   1.000
_cell.length_c   1.000
_cell.angle_alpha   90.00
_cell.angle_beta   90.00
_cell.angle_gamma   90.00
#
_symmetry.space_group_name_H-M   'P 1'
#
loop_
_entity.id
_entity.type
_entity.pdbx_description
1 polymer ?
#
loop_
_entity_poly.entity_id
_entity_poly.type
_entity_poly.pdbx_seq_one_letter_code
_entity_poly.pdbx_strand_id
1 'polypeptide(L)' 'MKAEIHPDYQEITVTCSCGNTFQTRSTMGKPLHIEVCSVCHPFYTGKQKIVDTAGRVEKFRQKYGKKTEKQITA' A
#
# COMPACT_ATOMS: atom_id res chain seq x y z
N MET A 1 -9.88 -13.70 32.06
CA MET A 1 -11.07 -14.50 31.74
C MET A 1 -11.79 -14.86 33.03
N LYS A 2 -13.04 -14.42 33.18
CA LYS A 2 -13.98 -15.10 34.08
C LYS A 2 -14.59 -16.26 33.28
N ALA A 3 -14.73 -17.42 33.91
CA ALA A 3 -15.44 -18.54 33.29
C ALA A 3 -16.85 -18.03 32.89
N GLU A 4 -17.31 -18.39 31.69
CA GLU A 4 -18.68 -18.21 31.18
C GLU A 4 -19.09 -16.88 30.53
N ILE A 5 -18.36 -15.77 30.69
CA ILE A 5 -18.75 -14.47 30.05
C ILE A 5 -17.89 -14.07 28.85
N HIS A 6 -16.94 -14.93 28.43
CA HIS A 6 -16.00 -14.61 27.35
C HIS A 6 -16.32 -15.45 26.12
N PRO A 7 -16.33 -14.84 24.92
CA PRO A 7 -16.46 -15.57 23.66
C PRO A 7 -15.31 -16.58 23.48
N ASP A 8 -15.60 -17.66 22.75
CA ASP A 8 -14.58 -18.64 22.39
C ASP A 8 -13.44 -17.96 21.62
N TYR A 9 -12.21 -18.13 22.10
CA TYR A 9 -11.02 -17.44 21.61
C TYR A 9 -10.02 -18.48 21.14
N GLN A 10 -10.00 -18.72 19.83
CA GLN A 10 -9.22 -19.78 19.21
C GLN A 10 -8.12 -19.21 18.32
N GLU A 11 -7.09 -20.00 18.10
CA GLU A 11 -6.02 -19.67 17.16
C GLU A 11 -6.49 -19.89 15.72
N ILE A 12 -6.38 -18.85 14.90
CA ILE A 12 -6.76 -18.89 13.49
C ILE A 12 -5.55 -18.57 12.60
N THR A 13 -5.53 -19.21 11.43
CA THR A 13 -4.57 -18.88 10.37
C THR A 13 -5.19 -17.86 9.43
N VAL A 14 -4.49 -16.76 9.22
CA VAL A 14 -4.90 -15.68 8.31
C VAL A 14 -4.02 -15.74 7.07
N THR A 15 -4.65 -15.87 5.90
CA THR A 15 -3.96 -15.93 4.60
C THR A 15 -4.25 -14.67 3.82
N CYS A 16 -3.20 -13.94 3.43
CA CYS A 16 -3.36 -12.75 2.61
C CYS A 16 -3.07 -13.02 1.12
N SER A 17 -3.74 -12.30 0.23
CA SER A 17 -3.47 -12.28 -1.22
C SER A 17 -2.02 -11.90 -1.56
N CYS A 18 -1.31 -11.24 -0.64
CA CYS A 18 0.12 -10.92 -0.75
C CYS A 18 1.03 -12.16 -0.59
N GLY A 19 0.47 -13.35 -0.32
CA GLY A 19 1.20 -14.58 -0.02
C GLY A 19 1.65 -14.72 1.44
N ASN A 20 1.44 -13.68 2.25
CA ASN A 20 1.76 -13.69 3.67
C ASN A 20 0.71 -14.50 4.45
N THR A 21 1.17 -15.36 5.36
CA THR A 21 0.32 -16.09 6.30
C THR A 21 0.78 -15.79 7.72
N PHE A 22 -0.16 -15.47 8.62
CA PHE A 22 0.17 -15.24 10.02
C PHE A 22 -0.87 -15.88 10.94
N GLN A 23 -0.41 -16.34 12.11
CA GLN A 23 -1.26 -16.93 13.12
C GLN A 23 -1.72 -15.83 14.09
N THR A 24 -3.01 -15.78 14.39
CA THR A 24 -3.58 -14.80 15.31
C THR A 24 -4.73 -15.45 16.05
N ARG A 25 -4.93 -15.09 17.31
CA ARG A 25 -6.09 -15.56 18.07
C ARG A 25 -7.28 -14.67 17.81
N SER A 26 -8.41 -15.26 17.44
CA SER A 26 -9.64 -14.56 17.10
C SER A 26 -10.85 -15.35 17.58
N THR A 27 -11.99 -14.67 17.69
CA THR A 27 -13.26 -15.27 18.09
C THR A 27 -14.03 -15.91 16.94
N MET A 28 -13.56 -15.71 15.70
CA MET A 28 -14.22 -16.27 14.51
C MET A 28 -13.96 -17.76 14.29
N GLY A 29 -12.99 -18.37 14.99
CA GLY A 29 -12.71 -19.82 14.98
C GLY A 29 -12.49 -20.44 13.59
N LYS A 30 -12.29 -19.62 12.56
CA LYS A 30 -12.24 -20.01 11.14
C LYS A 30 -11.05 -19.36 10.46
N PRO A 31 -10.46 -20.03 9.45
CA PRO A 31 -9.41 -19.44 8.63
C PRO A 31 -9.95 -18.20 7.92
N LEU A 32 -9.15 -17.13 7.94
CA LEU A 32 -9.54 -15.84 7.37
C LEU A 32 -8.70 -15.54 6.13
N HIS A 33 -9.37 -15.25 5.02
CA HIS A 33 -8.74 -14.76 3.80
C HIS A 33 -8.84 -13.23 3.76
N ILE A 34 -7.70 -12.54 3.63
CA ILE A 34 -7.63 -11.08 3.64
C ILE A 34 -6.97 -10.55 2.36
N GLU A 35 -7.50 -9.48 1.79
CA GLU A 35 -6.92 -8.87 0.59
C GLU A 35 -5.72 -7.96 0.91
N VAL A 36 -5.71 -7.36 2.10
CA VAL A 36 -4.70 -6.38 2.51
C VAL A 36 -4.06 -6.73 3.86
N CYS A 37 -2.77 -7.03 3.84
CA CYS A 37 -1.89 -7.28 4.99
C CYS A 37 -1.09 -6.01 5.34
N SER A 38 -0.50 -5.94 6.55
CA SER A 38 0.42 -4.87 6.95
C SER A 38 1.61 -4.72 5.99
N VAL A 39 1.98 -5.80 5.31
CA VAL A 39 3.07 -5.83 4.32
C VAL A 39 2.65 -5.21 2.99
N CYS A 40 1.38 -5.27 2.59
CA CYS A 40 0.92 -4.79 1.29
C CYS A 40 0.10 -3.50 1.35
N HIS A 41 -0.38 -3.06 2.52
CA HIS A 41 -1.16 -1.83 2.60
C HIS A 41 -0.29 -0.62 2.18
N PRO A 42 -0.74 0.21 1.21
CA PRO A 42 0.04 1.31 0.63
C PRO A 42 0.65 2.28 1.64
N PHE A 43 0.00 2.40 2.80
CA PHE A 43 0.50 3.15 3.96
C PHE A 43 1.86 2.64 4.49
N TYR A 44 2.02 1.33 4.65
CA TYR A 44 3.27 0.75 5.17
C TYR A 44 4.36 0.63 4.11
N THR A 45 3.98 0.48 2.84
CA THR A 45 4.94 0.42 1.72
C THR A 45 5.45 1.78 1.28
N GLY A 46 4.98 2.87 1.90
CA GLY A 46 5.47 4.24 1.65
C GLY A 46 5.18 4.77 0.25
N LYS A 47 4.45 4.03 -0.58
CA LYS A 47 4.00 4.48 -1.91
C LYS A 47 2.76 5.36 -1.74
N GLN A 48 2.94 6.49 -1.07
CA GLN A 48 2.02 7.61 -1.27
C GLN A 48 2.13 7.97 -2.75
N LYS A 49 1.05 7.75 -3.51
CA LYS A 49 0.86 8.45 -4.78
C LYS A 49 0.89 9.94 -4.42
N ILE A 50 2.05 10.57 -4.54
CA ILE A 50 2.12 12.02 -4.63
C ILE A 50 1.28 12.30 -5.87
N VAL A 51 0.08 12.83 -5.67
CA VAL A 51 -0.76 13.29 -6.76
C VAL A 51 -0.04 14.51 -7.30
N ASP A 52 0.82 14.27 -8.30
CA ASP A 52 1.74 15.21 -8.91
C ASP A 52 1.05 16.53 -9.24
N THR A 53 1.23 17.52 -8.37
CA THR A 53 1.14 18.94 -8.70
C THR A 53 2.21 19.36 -9.73
N ALA A 54 3.06 18.45 -10.18
CA ALA A 54 4.09 18.64 -11.21
C ALA A 54 3.55 18.70 -12.65
N GLY A 55 2.29 18.32 -12.91
CA GLY A 55 1.78 18.17 -14.28
C GLY A 55 1.83 19.45 -15.16
N ARG A 56 1.81 20.65 -14.56
CA ARG A 56 1.90 21.92 -15.32
C ARG A 56 3.36 22.29 -15.63
N VAL A 57 4.29 22.01 -14.71
CA VAL A 57 5.73 22.24 -14.91
C VAL A 57 6.31 21.23 -15.93
N GLU A 58 5.88 19.98 -15.87
CA GLU A 58 6.26 18.92 -16.81
C GLU A 58 5.79 19.22 -18.23
N LYS A 59 4.53 19.67 -18.39
CA LYS A 59 3.98 20.12 -19.68
C LYS A 59 4.72 21.34 -20.23
N PHE A 60 5.15 22.27 -19.37
CA PHE A 60 5.96 23.41 -19.78
C PHE A 60 7.36 22.97 -20.25
N ARG A 61 8.05 22.11 -19.48
CA ARG A 61 9.35 21.53 -19.85
C ARG A 61 9.27 20.76 -21.18
N GLN A 62 8.23 19.97 -21.41
CA GLN A 62 8.03 19.24 -22.67
C GLN A 62 7.79 20.16 -23.87
N LYS A 63 7.07 21.28 -23.68
CA LYS A 63 6.77 22.24 -24.78
C LYS A 63 7.94 23.16 -25.13
N TYR A 64 8.74 23.57 -24.15
CA TYR A 64 9.75 24.62 -24.33
C TYR A 64 11.20 24.14 -24.17
N GLY A 65 11.44 22.96 -23.60
CA GLY A 65 12.79 22.45 -23.34
C GLY A 65 13.63 22.11 -24.58
N LYS A 66 13.00 21.86 -25.74
CA LYS A 66 13.70 21.50 -26.99
C LYS A 66 14.08 22.70 -27.89
N LYS A 67 13.75 23.93 -27.52
CA LYS A 67 13.99 25.12 -28.37
C LYS A 67 15.27 25.90 -28.02
N THR A 68 15.97 25.55 -26.95
CA THR A 68 17.09 26.37 -26.43
C THR A 68 18.49 25.84 -26.79
N GLU A 69 18.63 24.75 -27.55
CA GLU A 69 19.96 24.17 -27.90
C GLU A 69 20.44 24.50 -29.33
N LYS A 70 19.80 25.41 -30.06
CA LYS A 70 20.32 25.87 -31.37
C LYS A 70 20.39 27.38 -31.44
N GLN A 71 21.40 27.94 -30.78
CA GLN A 71 22.01 29.28 -30.93
C GLN A 71 22.84 29.44 -29.66
N ILE A 72 24.16 29.25 -29.63
CA ILE A 72 25.20 30.07 -30.26
C ILE A 72 26.51 29.27 -30.17
N THR A 73 27.18 29.03 -31.28
CA THR A 73 28.65 28.89 -31.33
C THR A 73 29.08 29.32 -32.72
N ALA A 74 30.16 30.10 -32.72
CA ALA A 74 30.60 31.03 -33.75
C ALA A 74 30.95 30.38 -35.10
#